data_AF-A0A3M7D440-F1
#
_entry.id   AF-A0A3M7D440-F1
#
_cell.length_a   1.000
_cell.length_b   1.000
_cell.length_c   1.000
_cell.angle_alpha   90.00
_cell.angle_beta   90.00
_cell.angle_gamma   90.00
#
_symmetry.space_group_name_H-M   'P 1'
#
loop_
_entity.id
_entity.type
_entity.pdbx_description
1 polymer ?
#
loop_
_entity_poly.entity_id
_entity_poly.type
_entity_poly.pdbx_seq_one_letter_code
_entity_poly.pdbx_strand_id
1 'polypeptide(L)'
;MKRKRDKIDVTEDIIHVKCRGSKKLMHVHQSLLKRLVGPFDKLEVINGEFDPIANTLDLSKLAQHDSFELVVQWLYTGEIGLVDEPNEPLFAVTMLRNAYYAVFHLITDWDDQYLTSLLNNIMDHLLDRIVNPEKYGSAMTVEMLLETTKGLCGPPIRFFSDWLARGRLTSNMRSERLVQLVGNRFKDRLLQIFFEQKLEGNGTPPWEKDPCAYHLHFGQSKRCQARS
;
A
#
# COMPACT_ATOMS: atom_id res chain seq x y z
N MET A 1 40.35 -28.92 -18.72
CA MET A 1 39.87 -28.09 -17.60
C MET A 1 38.38 -27.82 -17.77
N LYS A 2 37.52 -28.47 -16.98
CA LYS A 2 36.07 -28.18 -16.95
C LYS A 2 35.86 -26.88 -16.17
N ARG A 3 35.11 -25.93 -16.72
CA ARG A 3 34.84 -24.61 -16.14
C ARG A 3 34.10 -24.76 -14.79
N LYS A 4 34.55 -24.01 -13.77
CA LYS A 4 33.82 -23.73 -12.53
C LYS A 4 32.48 -23.06 -12.88
N ARG A 5 31.44 -23.87 -13.11
CA ARG A 5 30.08 -23.51 -12.70
C ARG A 5 30.00 -23.88 -11.23
N ASP A 6 30.68 -23.09 -10.39
CA ASP A 6 30.46 -23.19 -8.95
C ASP A 6 29.03 -22.75 -8.71
N LYS A 7 28.30 -23.65 -8.07
CA LYS A 7 26.90 -23.55 -7.70
C LYS A 7 26.66 -22.23 -6.98
N ILE A 8 25.82 -21.37 -7.53
CA ILE A 8 25.06 -20.44 -6.68
C ILE A 8 24.09 -21.35 -5.96
N ASP A 9 24.30 -21.58 -4.67
CA ASP A 9 23.36 -22.32 -3.84
C ASP A 9 22.18 -21.39 -3.52
N VAL A 10 21.22 -21.34 -4.45
CA VAL A 10 20.05 -20.45 -4.38
C VAL A 10 19.20 -20.76 -3.13
N THR A 11 19.37 -21.92 -2.51
CA THR A 11 18.66 -22.33 -1.31
C THR A 11 19.21 -21.77 0.01
N GLU A 12 20.47 -21.33 0.06
CA GLU A 12 21.06 -20.73 1.28
C GLU A 12 20.65 -19.26 1.50
N ASP A 13 20.09 -18.58 0.48
CA ASP A 13 19.64 -17.19 0.56
C ASP A 13 18.14 -17.07 0.96
N ILE A 14 17.44 -18.17 1.26
CA ILE A 14 15.99 -18.14 1.55
C ILE A 14 15.72 -17.88 3.03
N ILE A 15 14.91 -16.86 3.31
CA ILE A 15 14.37 -16.54 4.64
C ILE A 15 12.89 -16.92 4.70
N HIS A 16 12.49 -17.48 5.84
CA HIS A 16 11.09 -17.74 6.14
C HIS A 16 10.44 -16.49 6.71
N VAL A 17 9.41 -15.96 6.06
CA VAL A 17 8.66 -14.79 6.55
C VAL A 17 7.33 -15.25 7.13
N LYS A 18 7.10 -14.92 8.40
CA LYS A 18 5.83 -15.16 9.08
C LYS A 18 5.02 -13.86 9.08
N CYS A 19 3.77 -13.94 8.66
CA CYS A 19 2.85 -12.81 8.62
C CYS A 19 1.53 -13.14 9.33
N ARG A 20 0.77 -12.10 9.69
CA ARG A 20 -0.53 -12.27 10.33
C ARG A 20 -1.56 -12.86 9.37
N GLY A 21 -2.52 -13.62 9.91
CA GLY A 21 -3.66 -14.15 9.17
C GLY A 21 -3.41 -15.49 8.49
N SER A 22 -2.19 -16.02 8.56
CA SER A 22 -1.85 -17.35 8.04
C SER A 22 -0.86 -18.06 8.97
N LYS A 23 -0.92 -19.40 8.99
CA LYS A 23 0.12 -20.24 9.61
C LYS A 23 1.22 -20.62 8.61
N LYS A 24 1.05 -20.30 7.33
CA LYS A 24 2.04 -20.56 6.28
C LYS A 24 3.18 -19.56 6.38
N LEU A 25 4.40 -20.06 6.26
CA LEU A 25 5.59 -19.24 6.08
C LEU A 25 5.75 -18.93 4.60
N MET A 26 6.05 -17.67 4.26
CA MET A 26 6.51 -17.31 2.92
C MET A 26 8.01 -17.55 2.82
N HIS A 27 8.49 -17.90 1.63
CA HIS A 27 9.89 -18.21 1.39
C HIS A 27 10.43 -17.13 0.44
N VAL A 28 11.30 -16.26 0.94
CA VAL A 28 11.76 -15.07 0.20
C VAL A 28 13.27 -15.01 0.22
N HIS A 29 13.88 -14.70 -0.93
CA HIS A 29 15.33 -14.48 -0.98
C HIS A 29 15.70 -13.26 -0.11
N GLN A 30 16.67 -13.43 0.79
CA GLN A 30 17.18 -12.42 1.68
C GLN A 30 17.64 -11.19 0.90
N SER A 31 18.27 -11.39 -0.25
CA SER A 31 18.68 -10.32 -1.17
C SER A 31 17.53 -9.42 -1.63
N LEU A 32 16.29 -9.93 -1.72
CA LEU A 32 15.10 -9.13 -2.03
C LEU A 32 14.57 -8.39 -0.81
N LEU A 33 14.51 -9.04 0.35
CA LEU A 33 14.09 -8.39 1.59
C LEU A 33 15.05 -7.29 2.02
N LYS A 34 16.35 -7.47 1.80
CA LYS A 34 17.38 -6.45 2.04
C LYS A 34 17.13 -5.17 1.24
N ARG A 35 16.48 -5.26 0.07
CA ARG A 35 16.09 -4.06 -0.67
C ARG A 35 15.14 -3.18 0.14
N LEU A 36 14.27 -3.76 0.97
CA LEU A 36 13.31 -3.01 1.79
C LEU A 36 13.94 -2.21 2.94
N VAL A 37 15.17 -2.56 3.35
CA VAL A 37 15.86 -1.94 4.50
C VAL A 37 16.99 -0.97 4.10
N GLY A 38 17.21 -0.78 2.80
CA GLY A 38 18.25 0.12 2.31
C GLY A 38 19.67 -0.36 2.70
N PRO A 39 20.66 0.55 2.74
CA PRO A 39 22.09 0.20 2.87
C PRO A 39 22.47 -0.38 4.23
N PHE A 40 21.55 -0.41 5.20
CA PHE A 40 21.76 -1.09 6.47
C PHE A 40 21.46 -2.58 6.28
N ASP A 41 22.46 -3.31 5.78
CA ASP A 41 22.48 -4.74 5.40
C ASP A 41 22.00 -5.77 6.45
N LYS A 42 21.51 -5.33 7.62
CA LYS A 42 21.08 -6.19 8.70
C LYS A 42 19.55 -6.20 8.80
N LEU A 43 18.97 -7.39 8.59
CA LEU A 43 17.54 -7.64 8.82
C LEU A 43 17.13 -7.41 10.28
N GLU A 44 18.08 -7.39 11.20
CA GLU A 44 17.91 -6.96 12.60
C GLU A 44 17.43 -5.49 12.74
N VAL A 45 17.55 -4.70 11.66
CA VAL A 45 17.13 -3.29 11.60
C VAL A 45 15.72 -3.14 11.01
N ILE A 46 15.11 -4.23 10.52
CA ILE A 46 13.70 -4.25 10.14
C ILE A 46 12.87 -4.09 11.42
N ASN A 47 11.75 -3.36 11.36
CA ASN A 47 10.77 -3.26 12.46
C ASN A 47 10.11 -4.62 12.87
N GLY A 48 10.59 -5.75 12.35
CA GLY A 48 10.16 -7.11 12.63
C GLY A 48 11.09 -7.85 13.59
N GLU A 49 10.71 -9.07 13.98
CA GLU A 49 11.50 -9.90 14.90
C GLU A 49 12.21 -11.01 14.11
N PHE A 50 13.54 -10.96 14.00
CA PHE A 50 14.33 -11.96 13.28
C PHE A 50 14.88 -13.03 14.23
N ASP A 51 14.56 -14.29 13.96
CA ASP A 51 15.16 -15.47 14.59
C ASP A 51 16.26 -16.04 13.69
N PRO A 52 17.55 -15.86 14.05
CA PRO A 52 18.67 -16.36 13.25
C PRO A 52 18.81 -17.88 13.29
N ILE A 53 18.27 -18.57 14.30
CA ILE A 53 18.36 -20.03 14.43
C ILE A 53 17.36 -20.69 13.48
N ALA A 54 16.14 -20.16 13.44
CA ALA A 54 15.09 -20.63 12.53
C ALA A 54 15.13 -19.96 11.15
N ASN A 55 16.09 -19.06 10.91
CA ASN A 55 16.16 -18.18 9.74
C ASN A 55 14.80 -17.57 9.36
N THR A 56 14.08 -17.08 10.38
CA THR A 56 12.68 -16.65 10.26
C THR A 56 12.53 -15.18 10.64
N LEU A 57 11.90 -14.39 9.77
CA LEU A 57 11.51 -13.02 10.04
C LEU A 57 10.01 -12.97 10.39
N ASP A 58 9.67 -12.60 11.62
CA ASP A 58 8.28 -12.41 12.04
C ASP A 58 7.83 -10.96 11.81
N LEU A 59 6.92 -10.80 10.84
CA LEU A 59 6.26 -9.55 10.47
C LEU A 59 4.79 -9.53 10.90
N SER A 60 4.33 -10.44 11.76
CA SER A 60 2.92 -10.56 12.14
C SER A 60 2.32 -9.31 12.81
N LYS A 61 3.17 -8.43 13.35
CA LYS A 61 2.73 -7.15 13.89
C LYS A 61 2.52 -6.08 12.82
N LEU A 62 3.16 -6.23 11.65
CA LEU A 62 3.26 -5.21 10.60
C LEU A 62 2.51 -5.57 9.32
N ALA A 63 2.40 -6.87 9.01
CA ALA A 63 1.97 -7.35 7.70
C ALA A 63 0.93 -8.49 7.80
N GLN A 64 -0.09 -8.43 6.95
CA GLN A 64 -1.04 -9.53 6.70
C GLN A 64 -0.52 -10.37 5.54
N HIS A 65 -0.68 -11.69 5.62
CA HIS A 65 -0.06 -12.66 4.71
C HIS A 65 -0.37 -12.35 3.24
N ASP A 66 -1.64 -12.35 2.84
CA ASP A 66 -2.01 -12.17 1.43
C ASP A 66 -1.57 -10.79 0.89
N SER A 67 -1.66 -9.75 1.73
CA SER A 67 -1.20 -8.40 1.36
C SER A 67 0.31 -8.32 1.20
N PHE A 68 1.08 -9.05 2.02
CA PHE A 68 2.54 -9.08 1.91
C PHE A 68 3.01 -10.00 0.79
N GLU A 69 2.20 -10.97 0.38
CA GLU A 69 2.46 -11.76 -0.83
C GLU A 69 2.52 -10.86 -2.09
N LEU A 70 1.66 -9.83 -2.18
CA LEU A 70 1.76 -8.82 -3.25
C LEU A 70 3.10 -8.07 -3.24
N VAL A 71 3.60 -7.74 -2.05
CA VAL A 71 4.90 -7.06 -1.88
C VAL A 71 6.02 -7.98 -2.35
N VAL A 72 5.98 -9.24 -1.94
CA VAL A 72 6.96 -10.26 -2.36
C VAL A 72 6.89 -10.44 -3.87
N GLN A 73 5.71 -10.58 -4.46
CA GLN A 73 5.52 -10.68 -5.90
C GLN A 73 6.19 -9.51 -6.63
N TRP A 74 5.91 -8.27 -6.21
CA TRP A 74 6.52 -7.08 -6.82
C TRP A 74 8.05 -7.06 -6.67
N LEU A 75 8.60 -7.52 -5.54
CA LEU A 75 10.06 -7.62 -5.38
C LEU A 75 10.69 -8.58 -6.40
N TYR A 76 9.98 -9.63 -6.81
CA TYR A 76 10.45 -10.57 -7.83
C TYR A 76 10.20 -10.08 -9.26
N THR A 77 9.04 -9.50 -9.55
CA THR A 77 8.58 -9.26 -10.93
C THR A 77 8.62 -7.79 -11.33
N GLY A 78 8.62 -6.87 -10.36
CA GLY A 78 8.39 -5.44 -10.58
C GLY A 78 6.92 -5.08 -10.83
N GLU A 79 5.99 -6.04 -10.71
CA GLU A 79 4.57 -5.87 -11.01
C GLU A 79 3.70 -6.40 -9.87
N ILE A 80 2.57 -5.74 -9.61
CA ILE A 80 1.55 -6.21 -8.68
C ILE A 80 0.50 -6.99 -9.47
N GLY A 81 0.44 -8.31 -9.24
CA GLY A 81 -0.59 -9.17 -9.82
C GLY A 81 -1.75 -9.34 -8.84
N LEU A 82 -2.66 -8.36 -8.82
CA LEU A 82 -3.89 -8.46 -8.03
C LEU A 82 -5.00 -9.12 -8.85
N VAL A 83 -5.65 -10.13 -8.28
CA VAL A 83 -6.87 -10.71 -8.85
C VAL A 83 -8.06 -9.92 -8.34
N ASP A 84 -8.77 -9.26 -9.24
CA ASP A 84 -10.00 -8.54 -8.88
C ASP A 84 -11.19 -9.49 -8.85
N GLU A 85 -11.99 -9.39 -7.79
CA GLU A 85 -13.29 -10.04 -7.67
C GLU A 85 -14.38 -8.99 -7.92
N PRO A 86 -15.12 -9.05 -9.06
CA PRO A 86 -15.99 -7.94 -9.50
C PRO A 86 -17.07 -7.52 -8.50
N ASN A 87 -17.43 -8.40 -7.57
CA ASN A 87 -18.46 -8.16 -6.55
C ASN A 87 -17.87 -7.89 -5.16
N GLU A 88 -16.54 -7.88 -5.01
CA GLU A 88 -15.84 -7.66 -3.74
C GLU A 88 -14.79 -6.55 -3.84
N PRO A 89 -15.16 -5.32 -4.24
CA PRO A 89 -14.19 -4.23 -4.42
C PRO A 89 -13.45 -3.86 -3.14
N LEU A 90 -14.08 -4.09 -1.98
CA LEU A 90 -13.47 -3.88 -0.67
C LEU A 90 -12.24 -4.76 -0.43
N PHE A 91 -12.24 -5.99 -0.95
CA PHE A 91 -11.15 -6.94 -0.75
C PHE A 91 -9.85 -6.45 -1.37
N ALA A 92 -9.88 -6.12 -2.67
CA ALA A 92 -8.74 -5.62 -3.44
C ALA A 92 -8.14 -4.35 -2.81
N VAL A 93 -9.00 -3.38 -2.45
CA VAL A 93 -8.56 -2.11 -1.84
C VAL A 93 -7.96 -2.35 -0.45
N THR A 94 -8.55 -3.25 0.34
CA THR A 94 -8.01 -3.61 1.67
C THR A 94 -6.65 -4.27 1.55
N MET A 95 -6.46 -5.16 0.58
CA MET A 95 -5.20 -5.84 0.33
C MET A 95 -4.09 -4.85 -0.07
N LEU A 96 -4.36 -3.99 -1.06
CA LEU A 96 -3.43 -2.94 -1.48
C LEU A 96 -3.08 -1.99 -0.33
N ARG A 97 -4.09 -1.58 0.45
CA ARG A 97 -3.91 -0.72 1.62
C ARG A 97 -3.02 -1.35 2.68
N ASN A 98 -3.23 -2.63 2.99
CA ASN A 98 -2.40 -3.37 3.94
C ASN A 98 -0.98 -3.61 3.41
N ALA A 99 -0.82 -3.84 2.10
CA ALA A 99 0.48 -3.94 1.44
C ALA A 99 1.25 -2.62 1.54
N TYR A 100 0.59 -1.50 1.24
CA TYR A 100 1.17 -0.16 1.39
C TYR A 100 1.67 0.06 2.81
N TYR A 101 0.84 -0.24 3.82
CA TYR A 101 1.19 -0.06 5.22
C TYR A 101 2.36 -0.95 5.64
N ALA A 102 2.38 -2.22 5.22
CA ALA A 102 3.49 -3.12 5.48
C ALA A 102 4.80 -2.53 4.95
N VAL A 103 4.84 -2.11 3.68
CA VAL A 103 6.03 -1.51 3.06
C VAL A 103 6.42 -0.20 3.78
N PHE A 104 5.46 0.69 4.01
CA PHE A 104 5.68 1.98 4.67
C PHE A 104 6.36 1.82 6.05
N HIS A 105 6.00 0.78 6.80
CA HIS A 105 6.58 0.49 8.10
C HIS A 105 7.85 -0.36 8.05
N LEU A 106 8.17 -0.99 6.93
CA LEU A 106 9.40 -1.76 6.76
C LEU A 106 10.54 -0.91 6.20
N ILE A 107 10.22 0.16 5.46
CA ILE A 107 11.21 1.09 4.90
C ILE A 107 11.95 1.82 6.02
N THR A 108 13.27 1.68 6.00
CA THR A 108 14.21 2.42 6.86
C THR A 108 14.99 3.48 6.09
N ASP A 109 15.09 3.36 4.76
CA ASP A 109 15.69 4.35 3.87
C ASP A 109 14.64 4.98 2.95
N TRP A 110 14.22 6.20 3.28
CA TRP A 110 13.20 6.95 2.54
C TRP A 110 13.73 7.59 1.25
N ASP A 111 15.05 7.68 1.08
CA ASP A 111 15.67 8.24 -0.12
C ASP A 111 15.85 7.19 -1.23
N ASP A 112 15.53 5.92 -0.96
CA ASP A 112 15.58 4.84 -1.95
C ASP A 112 14.46 4.95 -3.00
N GLN A 113 14.86 5.20 -4.25
CA GLN A 113 13.95 5.33 -5.40
C GLN A 113 13.22 4.03 -5.75
N TYR A 114 13.81 2.87 -5.46
CA TYR A 114 13.19 1.57 -5.74
C TYR A 114 12.02 1.31 -4.77
N LEU A 115 12.18 1.64 -3.49
CA LEU A 115 11.14 1.45 -2.47
C LEU A 115 9.99 2.44 -2.60
N THR A 116 10.32 3.68 -2.94
CA THR A 116 9.32 4.69 -3.29
C THR A 116 8.57 4.30 -4.58
N SER A 117 9.21 3.61 -5.53
CA SER A 117 8.52 3.05 -6.70
C SER A 117 7.50 1.97 -6.33
N LEU A 118 7.79 1.09 -5.36
CA LEU A 118 6.82 0.10 -4.88
C LEU A 118 5.61 0.78 -4.23
N LEU A 119 5.85 1.71 -3.29
CA LEU A 119 4.76 2.45 -2.64
C LEU A 119 3.91 3.22 -3.65
N ASN A 120 4.53 3.85 -4.65
CA ASN A 120 3.83 4.56 -5.71
C ASN A 120 3.03 3.61 -6.60
N ASN A 121 3.56 2.44 -6.95
CA ASN A 121 2.82 1.43 -7.72
C ASN A 121 1.57 0.95 -6.97
N ILE A 122 1.68 0.68 -5.66
CA ILE A 122 0.52 0.35 -4.83
C ILE A 122 -0.50 1.51 -4.82
N MET A 123 -0.03 2.75 -4.74
CA MET A 123 -0.90 3.94 -4.80
C MET A 123 -1.60 4.10 -6.15
N ASP A 124 -0.91 3.87 -7.27
CA ASP A 124 -1.51 3.89 -8.61
C ASP A 124 -2.68 2.90 -8.69
N HIS A 125 -2.48 1.67 -8.18
CA HIS A 125 -3.53 0.65 -8.13
C HIS A 125 -4.72 1.05 -7.23
N LEU A 126 -4.47 1.73 -6.10
CA LEU A 126 -5.52 2.26 -5.22
C LEU A 126 -6.30 3.38 -5.89
N LEU A 127 -5.61 4.36 -6.49
CA LEU A 127 -6.21 5.48 -7.19
C LEU A 127 -7.12 4.99 -8.33
N ASP A 128 -6.61 4.13 -9.20
CA ASP A 128 -7.36 3.69 -10.38
C ASP A 128 -8.62 2.88 -10.00
N ARG A 129 -8.55 2.02 -8.98
CA ARG A 129 -9.71 1.25 -8.50
C ARG A 129 -10.81 2.12 -7.90
N ILE A 130 -10.44 3.23 -7.28
CA ILE A 130 -11.37 4.13 -6.59
C ILE A 130 -11.96 5.16 -7.56
N VAL A 131 -11.16 5.64 -8.51
CA VAL A 131 -11.56 6.65 -9.50
C VAL A 131 -12.27 6.02 -10.69
N ASN A 132 -11.85 4.84 -11.13
CA ASN A 132 -12.35 4.13 -12.32
C ASN A 132 -12.84 2.71 -11.97
N PRO A 133 -13.80 2.56 -11.03
CA PRO A 133 -14.25 1.25 -10.56
C PRO A 133 -14.84 0.36 -11.66
N GLU A 134 -15.37 0.95 -12.73
CA GLU A 134 -15.95 0.24 -13.87
C GLU A 134 -14.96 -0.69 -14.61
N LYS A 135 -13.65 -0.48 -14.44
CA LYS A 135 -12.60 -1.37 -14.96
C LYS A 135 -12.47 -2.67 -14.17
N TYR A 136 -12.92 -2.67 -12.92
CA TYR A 136 -12.65 -3.71 -11.93
C TYR A 136 -13.91 -4.40 -11.40
N GLY A 137 -15.09 -3.82 -11.66
CA GLY A 137 -16.38 -4.36 -11.26
C GLY A 137 -17.24 -3.31 -10.57
N SER A 138 -17.70 -3.64 -9.36
CA SER A 138 -18.57 -2.77 -8.58
C SER A 138 -17.80 -1.60 -7.96
N ALA A 139 -18.39 -0.40 -7.97
CA ALA A 139 -17.86 0.72 -7.21
C ALA A 139 -17.95 0.47 -5.70
N MET A 140 -16.94 0.88 -4.94
CA MET A 140 -17.03 0.89 -3.48
C MET A 140 -18.08 1.89 -3.01
N THR A 141 -18.86 1.49 -2.01
CA THR A 141 -19.68 2.46 -1.26
C THR A 141 -18.81 3.30 -0.33
N VAL A 142 -19.34 4.42 0.13
CA VAL A 142 -18.61 5.27 1.09
C VAL A 142 -18.37 4.54 2.40
N GLU A 143 -19.31 3.72 2.86
CA GLU A 143 -19.16 2.88 4.04
C GLU A 143 -17.99 1.89 3.88
N MET A 144 -17.94 1.16 2.76
CA MET A 144 -16.83 0.25 2.46
C MET A 144 -15.50 1.00 2.46
N LEU A 145 -15.46 2.17 1.81
CA LEU A 145 -14.25 2.98 1.76
C LEU A 145 -13.77 3.38 3.17
N LEU A 146 -14.67 3.88 4.02
CA LEU A 146 -14.34 4.30 5.36
C LEU A 146 -13.81 3.14 6.23
N GLU A 147 -14.31 1.92 6.04
CA GLU A 147 -13.77 0.73 6.72
C GLU A 147 -12.28 0.52 6.41
N THR A 148 -11.86 0.79 5.18
CA THR A 148 -10.45 0.69 4.76
C THR A 148 -9.55 1.78 5.35
N THR A 149 -10.12 2.90 5.82
CA THR A 149 -9.34 4.05 6.32
C THR A 149 -8.79 3.88 7.74
N LYS A 150 -9.30 2.91 8.51
CA LYS A 150 -8.97 2.74 9.93
C LYS A 150 -7.50 2.43 10.16
N GLY A 151 -6.74 3.40 10.68
CA GLY A 151 -5.31 3.24 10.98
C GLY A 151 -4.38 3.54 9.80
N LEU A 152 -4.89 4.17 8.73
CA LEU A 152 -4.05 4.69 7.67
C LEU A 152 -3.24 5.93 8.10
N CYS A 153 -2.08 6.10 7.47
CA CYS A 153 -1.23 7.27 7.55
C CYS A 153 -0.66 7.60 6.15
N GLY A 154 -0.02 8.77 6.00
CA GLY A 154 0.69 9.14 4.78
C GLY A 154 -0.20 9.46 3.55
N PRO A 155 0.28 9.19 2.33
CA PRO A 155 -0.45 9.49 1.09
C PRO A 155 -1.82 8.81 0.92
N PRO A 156 -2.03 7.53 1.29
CA PRO A 156 -3.35 6.89 1.17
C PRO A 156 -4.44 7.66 1.92
N ILE A 157 -4.22 8.02 3.20
CA ILE A 157 -5.25 8.73 3.97
C ILE A 157 -5.56 10.10 3.38
N ARG A 158 -4.56 10.80 2.81
CA ARG A 158 -4.76 12.07 2.11
C ARG A 158 -5.63 11.87 0.87
N PHE A 159 -5.35 10.85 0.06
CA PHE A 159 -6.18 10.53 -1.11
C PHE A 159 -7.62 10.22 -0.71
N PHE A 160 -7.84 9.31 0.24
CA PHE A 160 -9.19 8.98 0.71
C PHE A 160 -9.91 10.22 1.25
N SER A 161 -9.19 11.12 1.93
CA SER A 161 -9.74 12.39 2.43
C SER A 161 -10.26 13.27 1.28
N ASP A 162 -9.44 13.48 0.26
CA ASP A 162 -9.80 14.30 -0.89
C ASP A 162 -10.90 13.62 -1.72
N TRP A 163 -10.87 12.28 -1.85
CA TRP A 163 -11.90 11.52 -2.56
C TRP A 163 -13.25 11.57 -1.85
N LEU A 164 -13.28 11.45 -0.52
CA LEU A 164 -14.50 11.63 0.25
C LEU A 164 -15.10 13.03 0.10
N ALA A 165 -14.27 14.03 -0.20
CA ALA A 165 -14.73 15.41 -0.29
C ALA A 165 -15.09 15.84 -1.74
N ARG A 166 -14.43 15.27 -2.76
CA ARG A 166 -14.59 15.67 -4.18
C ARG A 166 -14.98 14.55 -5.14
N GLY A 167 -14.93 13.30 -4.68
CA GLY A 167 -15.28 12.13 -5.47
C GLY A 167 -16.77 12.08 -5.78
N ARG A 168 -17.12 11.30 -6.82
CA ARG A 168 -18.51 11.04 -7.17
C ARG A 168 -19.10 10.03 -6.18
N LEU A 169 -19.42 10.50 -4.98
CA LEU A 169 -20.12 9.71 -3.98
C LEU A 169 -21.53 9.44 -4.51
N THR A 170 -21.85 8.17 -4.79
CA THR A 170 -23.23 7.78 -5.06
C THR A 170 -24.09 8.22 -3.88
N SER A 171 -25.16 8.95 -4.19
CA SER A 171 -25.81 9.97 -3.35
C SER A 171 -26.54 9.51 -2.09
N ASN A 172 -26.25 8.32 -1.56
CA ASN A 172 -27.01 7.72 -0.45
C ASN A 172 -26.31 7.77 0.91
N MET A 173 -25.30 8.62 1.08
CA MET A 173 -24.67 8.78 2.38
C MET A 173 -25.38 9.85 3.23
N ARG A 174 -25.95 9.42 4.36
CA ARG A 174 -26.48 10.33 5.38
C ARG A 174 -25.34 10.95 6.16
N SER A 175 -25.29 12.28 6.23
CA SER A 175 -24.28 13.09 6.92
C SER A 175 -24.05 12.65 8.38
N GLU A 176 -25.09 12.16 9.05
CA GLU A 176 -25.05 11.72 10.44
C GLU A 176 -24.27 10.41 10.61
N ARG A 177 -24.24 9.54 9.59
CA ARG A 177 -23.42 8.31 9.57
C ARG A 177 -21.95 8.62 9.33
N LEU A 178 -21.64 9.60 8.47
CA LEU A 178 -20.27 10.06 8.23
C LEU A 178 -19.61 10.50 9.55
N VAL A 179 -20.31 11.29 10.37
CA VAL A 179 -19.83 11.75 11.69
C VAL A 179 -19.57 10.59 12.65
N GLN A 180 -20.41 9.55 12.64
CA GLN A 180 -20.22 8.38 13.52
C GLN A 180 -19.06 7.48 13.09
N LEU A 181 -18.79 7.37 11.78
CA LEU A 181 -17.82 6.43 11.22
C LEU A 181 -16.37 6.93 11.26
N VAL A 182 -16.14 8.25 11.24
CA VAL A 182 -14.78 8.83 11.15
C VAL A 182 -13.97 8.73 12.45
N GLY A 183 -14.61 8.51 13.61
CA GLY A 183 -13.92 8.32 14.90
C GLY A 183 -13.14 9.54 15.43
N ASN A 184 -12.85 9.58 16.74
CA ASN A 184 -12.35 10.79 17.42
C ASN A 184 -10.98 11.32 16.97
N ARG A 185 -10.13 10.54 16.29
CA ARG A 185 -8.78 10.99 15.89
C ARG A 185 -8.71 11.66 14.51
N PHE A 186 -9.71 11.42 13.67
CA PHE A 186 -9.78 11.98 12.31
C PHE A 186 -11.03 12.83 12.09
N LYS A 187 -11.97 12.83 13.05
CA LYS A 187 -13.26 13.51 12.98
C LYS A 187 -13.14 14.95 12.54
N ASP A 188 -12.34 15.74 13.25
CA ASP A 188 -12.43 17.20 13.08
C ASP A 188 -11.86 17.63 11.73
N ARG A 189 -10.72 17.08 11.30
CA ARG A 189 -10.10 17.46 10.02
C ARG A 189 -10.84 16.93 8.80
N LEU A 190 -11.30 15.67 8.83
CA LEU A 190 -12.06 15.10 7.71
C LEU A 190 -13.45 15.70 7.60
N LEU A 191 -14.13 15.94 8.72
CA LEU A 191 -15.43 16.62 8.72
C LEU A 191 -15.27 18.08 8.31
N GLN A 192 -14.24 18.78 8.79
CA GLN A 192 -13.94 20.14 8.37
C GLN A 192 -13.69 20.21 6.86
N ILE A 193 -12.83 19.36 6.31
CA ILE A 193 -12.57 19.30 4.85
C ILE A 193 -13.85 18.98 4.08
N PHE A 194 -14.67 18.03 4.57
CA PHE A 194 -15.94 17.70 3.94
C PHE A 194 -16.92 18.88 3.92
N PHE A 195 -17.06 19.60 5.05
CA PHE A 195 -17.94 20.77 5.14
C PHE A 195 -17.39 21.95 4.33
N GLU A 196 -16.11 22.25 4.43
CA GLU A 196 -15.44 23.31 3.65
C GLU A 196 -15.60 23.08 2.16
N GLN A 197 -15.46 21.85 1.67
CA GLN A 197 -15.57 21.56 0.23
C GLN A 197 -17.01 21.49 -0.28
N LYS A 198 -17.97 21.05 0.55
CA LYS A 198 -19.40 21.23 0.27
C LYS A 198 -19.75 22.72 0.09
N LEU A 199 -19.05 23.61 0.80
CA LEU A 199 -19.25 25.06 0.75
C LEU A 199 -18.46 25.73 -0.40
N GLU A 200 -17.26 25.25 -0.74
CA GLU A 200 -16.40 25.80 -1.81
C GLU A 200 -16.83 25.41 -3.23
N GLY A 201 -17.64 24.36 -3.40
CA GLY A 201 -18.17 23.93 -4.69
C GLY A 201 -17.30 22.92 -5.45
N ASN A 202 -17.73 22.56 -6.67
CA ASN A 202 -17.21 21.44 -7.48
C ASN A 202 -15.89 21.78 -8.23
N GLY A 203 -14.85 22.20 -7.52
CA GLY A 203 -13.52 22.33 -8.13
C GLY A 203 -12.97 20.98 -8.62
N THR A 204 -12.24 20.98 -9.74
CA THR A 204 -11.61 19.77 -10.29
C THR A 204 -10.74 19.06 -9.22
N PRO A 205 -10.97 17.76 -8.96
CA PRO A 205 -10.22 17.01 -7.96
C PRO A 205 -8.70 16.97 -8.21
N PRO A 206 -7.86 16.85 -7.17
CA PRO A 206 -6.41 16.84 -7.34
C PRO A 206 -5.89 15.69 -8.21
N TRP A 207 -6.48 14.49 -8.11
CA TRP A 207 -6.09 13.35 -8.96
C TRP A 207 -6.41 13.54 -10.45
N GLU A 208 -7.36 14.42 -10.79
CA GLU A 208 -7.65 14.77 -12.19
C GLU A 208 -6.67 15.82 -12.74
N LYS A 209 -6.08 16.67 -11.88
CA LYS A 209 -5.10 17.70 -12.27
C LYS A 209 -3.66 17.17 -12.29
N ASP A 210 -3.30 16.43 -11.25
CA ASP A 210 -1.98 15.81 -11.08
C ASP A 210 -2.12 14.54 -10.23
N PRO A 211 -2.22 13.35 -10.85
CA PRO A 211 -2.27 12.07 -10.14
C PRO A 211 -1.09 11.87 -9.18
N CYS A 212 0.05 12.53 -9.44
CA CYS A 212 1.24 12.45 -8.62
C CYS A 212 1.14 13.17 -7.26
N ALA A 213 0.04 13.89 -7.01
CA ALA A 213 -0.24 14.55 -5.73
C ALA A 213 -0.28 13.58 -4.53
N TYR A 214 -0.49 12.29 -4.79
CA TYR A 214 -0.58 11.23 -3.78
C TYR A 214 0.61 10.26 -3.82
N HIS A 215 1.67 10.60 -4.55
CA HIS A 215 2.89 9.80 -4.64
C HIS A 215 4.01 10.40 -3.78
N LEU A 216 4.93 9.54 -3.37
CA LEU A 216 6.15 9.93 -2.70
C LEU A 216 7.20 10.32 -3.74
N HIS A 217 7.73 11.54 -3.61
CA HIS A 217 8.80 12.07 -4.46
C HIS A 217 9.93 12.57 -3.56
N PHE A 218 11.08 11.91 -3.62
CA PHE A 218 12.31 12.36 -2.95
C PHE A 218 13.36 12.74 -4.01
N GLY A 219 14.00 13.90 -3.85
CA GLY A 219 14.97 14.46 -4.80
C GLY A 219 14.39 14.92 -6.15
N GLN A 220 15.24 15.08 -7.19
CA GLN A 220 14.85 15.41 -8.57
C GLN A 220 14.11 14.25 -9.29
N SER A 221 13.34 13.44 -8.57
CA SER A 221 12.58 12.32 -9.11
C SER A 221 11.50 12.84 -10.06
N LYS A 222 11.77 12.76 -11.36
CA LYS A 222 10.82 13.05 -12.44
C LYS A 222 9.92 11.84 -12.79
N ARG A 223 9.95 10.76 -12.01
CA ARG A 223 9.39 9.45 -12.41
C ARG A 223 8.23 9.01 -11.51
N CYS A 224 7.17 9.79 -11.56
CA CYS A 224 5.84 9.29 -11.30
C CYS A 224 5.37 8.59 -12.60
N GLN A 225 5.05 7.30 -12.58
CA GLN A 225 4.61 6.59 -13.79
C GLN A 225 3.30 7.13 -14.36
N ALA A 226 2.51 7.86 -13.55
CA ALA A 226 1.35 8.61 -14.04
C ALA A 226 1.68 9.81 -14.96
N ARG A 227 2.96 10.09 -15.24
CA ARG A 227 3.42 11.12 -16.21
C ARG A 227 4.02 10.55 -17.50
N SER A 228 4.04 9.22 -17.67
CA SER A 228 4.59 8.56 -18.87
C SER A 228 3.51 8.00 -19.78
#